data_AF-A0A397JMG0-F1
#
_entry.id   AF-A0A397JMG0-F1
#
_cell.length_a   1.000
_cell.length_b   1.000
_cell.length_c   1.000
_cell.angle_alpha   90.00
_cell.angle_beta   90.00
_cell.angle_gamma   90.00
#
_symmetry.space_group_name_H-M   'P 1'
#
loop_
_entity.id
_entity.type
_entity.pdbx_description
1 polymer ?
#
loop_
_entity_poly.entity_id
_entity_poly.type
_entity_poly.pdbx_seq_one_letter_code
_entity_poly.pdbx_strand_id
1 'polypeptide(L)'
;MRLNIFLGCCYKDGEGIERDYKKSFEWFKKAAKNNYSYSQYMLGKFFYEGFGTKKDIVNAIYWLNKAKENGNADANELLEEIISNMIIAIFICD
;
A
#
# COMPACT_ATOMS: atom_id res chain seq x y z
N MET A 1 -0.83 14.95 12.30
CA MET A 1 -0.93 14.50 10.89
C MET A 1 0.33 13.75 10.43
N ARG A 2 1.52 14.37 10.42
CA ARG A 2 2.82 13.67 10.18
C ARG A 2 3.08 12.50 11.14
N LEU A 3 2.54 12.56 12.36
CA LEU A 3 2.66 11.52 13.38
C LEU A 3 2.10 10.16 12.94
N ASN A 4 1.02 10.13 12.15
CA ASN A 4 0.40 8.86 11.73
C ASN A 4 1.29 8.12 10.72
N ILE A 5 1.96 8.85 9.82
CA ILE A 5 2.90 8.27 8.86
C ILE A 5 4.12 7.75 9.60
N PHE A 6 4.69 8.57 10.50
CA PHE A 6 5.85 8.19 11.31
C PHE A 6 5.57 6.91 12.11
N LEU A 7 4.46 6.85 12.83
CA LEU A 7 4.12 5.67 13.62
C LEU A 7 3.82 4.45 12.74
N GLY A 8 3.22 4.65 11.56
CA GLY A 8 3.08 3.61 10.53
C GLY A 8 4.44 3.04 10.10
N CYS A 9 5.43 3.91 9.87
CA CYS A 9 6.81 3.50 9.54
C CYS A 9 7.50 2.78 10.70
N CYS A 10 7.42 3.31 11.93
CA CYS A 10 8.00 2.63 13.10
C CYS A 10 7.46 1.21 13.26
N TYR A 11 6.13 1.00 13.10
CA TYR A 11 5.54 -0.33 13.17
C TYR A 11 5.89 -1.21 11.97
N LYS A 12 6.17 -0.63 10.79
CA LYS A 12 6.61 -1.37 9.59
C LYS A 12 8.04 -1.88 9.74
N ASP A 13 8.93 -1.01 10.23
CA ASP A 13 10.37 -1.22 10.23
C ASP A 13 10.90 -1.78 11.56
N GLY A 14 10.11 -1.66 12.64
CA GLY A 14 10.53 -2.08 13.97
C GLY A 14 11.50 -1.11 14.64
N GLU A 15 11.52 0.16 14.21
CA GLU A 15 12.42 1.18 14.76
C GLU A 15 11.89 1.73 16.08
N GLY A 16 12.55 1.38 17.19
CA GLY A 16 12.20 1.83 18.54
C GLY A 16 10.91 1.21 19.11
N ILE A 17 10.19 0.41 18.32
CA ILE A 17 9.01 -0.38 18.71
C ILE A 17 9.03 -1.74 18.01
N GLU A 18 8.37 -2.75 18.57
CA GLU A 18 8.23 -4.04 17.90
C GLU A 18 7.48 -3.90 16.57
N ARG A 19 7.98 -4.58 15.53
CA ARG A 19 7.36 -4.59 14.21
C ARG A 19 5.96 -5.23 14.27
N ASP A 20 4.97 -4.50 13.77
CA ASP A 20 3.58 -4.94 13.72
C ASP A 20 2.90 -4.40 12.46
N TYR A 21 2.83 -5.23 11.42
CA TYR A 21 2.22 -4.84 10.15
C TYR A 21 0.73 -4.51 10.28
N LYS A 22 0.02 -5.09 11.25
CA LYS A 22 -1.41 -4.82 11.44
C LYS A 22 -1.60 -3.41 12.01
N LYS A 23 -0.79 -3.00 12.99
CA LYS A 23 -0.80 -1.61 13.48
C LYS A 23 -0.32 -0.64 12.42
N SER A 24 0.73 -0.98 11.68
CA SER A 24 1.23 -0.18 10.56
C SER A 24 0.14 0.07 9.51
N PHE A 25 -0.58 -0.99 9.10
CA PHE A 25 -1.71 -0.91 8.18
C PHE A 25 -2.78 0.07 8.65
N GLU A 26 -3.19 -0.02 9.92
CA GLU A 26 -4.22 0.88 10.47
C GLU A 26 -3.76 2.34 10.52
N TRP A 27 -2.48 2.61 10.77
CA TRP A 27 -1.94 3.96 10.74
C TRP A 27 -1.86 4.53 9.32
N PHE A 28 -1.39 3.75 8.35
CA PHE A 28 -1.40 4.16 6.94
C PHE A 28 -2.83 4.35 6.43
N LYS A 29 -3.78 3.49 6.82
CA LYS A 29 -5.21 3.65 6.50
C LYS A 29 -5.80 4.95 7.02
N LYS A 30 -5.46 5.36 8.24
CA LYS A 30 -5.88 6.66 8.80
C LYS A 30 -5.26 7.83 8.04
N ALA A 31 -3.98 7.75 7.68
CA ALA A 31 -3.30 8.81 6.94
C ALA A 31 -3.78 8.90 5.47
N ALA A 32 -3.98 7.77 4.79
CA ALA A 32 -4.41 7.71 3.39
C ALA A 32 -5.76 8.41 3.14
N LYS A 33 -6.67 8.38 4.12
CA LYS A 33 -7.95 9.11 4.10
C LYS A 33 -7.80 10.63 4.06
N ASN A 34 -6.62 11.15 4.36
CA ASN A 34 -6.31 12.58 4.32
C ASN A 34 -5.45 12.97 3.11
N ASN A 35 -5.53 12.19 2.01
CA ASN A 35 -4.83 12.45 0.75
C ASN A 35 -3.30 12.48 0.83
N TYR A 36 -2.71 11.80 1.81
CA TYR A 36 -1.27 11.58 1.83
C TYR A 36 -0.87 10.51 0.83
N SER A 37 -0.26 10.94 -0.27
CA SER A 37 0.12 10.09 -1.39
C SER A 37 1.03 8.93 -0.97
N TYR A 38 2.00 9.15 -0.08
CA TYR A 38 2.83 8.07 0.49
C TYR A 38 2.01 7.05 1.28
N SER A 39 1.04 7.49 2.09
CA SER A 39 0.19 6.55 2.86
C SER A 39 -0.76 5.77 1.97
N GLN A 40 -1.28 6.39 0.92
CA GLN A 40 -2.09 5.72 -0.09
C GLN A 40 -1.25 4.66 -0.84
N TYR A 41 -0.02 5.01 -1.22
CA TYR A 41 0.94 4.07 -1.81
C TYR A 41 1.20 2.87 -0.88
N MET A 42 1.55 3.13 0.39
CA MET A 42 1.81 2.07 1.37
C MET A 42 0.59 1.19 1.61
N LEU A 43 -0.61 1.76 1.63
CA LEU A 43 -1.85 1.02 1.79
C LEU A 43 -2.12 0.12 0.58
N GLY A 44 -1.90 0.63 -0.63
CA GLY A 44 -1.99 -0.14 -1.86
C GLY A 44 -1.01 -1.32 -1.88
N LYS A 45 0.25 -1.07 -1.51
CA LYS A 45 1.28 -2.11 -1.36
C LYS A 45 0.90 -3.17 -0.32
N PHE A 46 0.39 -2.76 0.84
CA PHE A 46 -0.01 -3.69 1.89
C PHE A 46 -1.18 -4.59 1.46
N PHE A 47 -2.14 -4.07 0.68
CA PHE A 47 -3.19 -4.90 0.08
C PHE A 47 -2.67 -5.85 -1.00
N TYR A 48 -1.66 -5.45 -1.77
CA TYR A 48 -1.07 -6.32 -2.78
C TYR A 48 -0.27 -7.48 -2.16
N GLU A 49 0.56 -7.18 -1.17
CA GLU A 49 1.46 -8.16 -0.53
C GLU A 49 0.78 -8.92 0.62
N GLY A 50 -0.30 -8.38 1.21
CA GLY A 50 -0.99 -8.96 2.35
C GLY A 50 -0.34 -8.62 3.70
N PHE A 51 0.27 -7.44 3.83
CA PHE A 51 0.89 -7.01 5.07
C PHE A 51 -0.14 -6.38 6.03
N GLY A 52 -0.32 -7.02 7.19
CA GLY A 52 -1.26 -6.54 8.22
C GLY A 52 -2.73 -6.64 7.83
N THR A 53 -3.03 -7.19 6.64
CA THR A 53 -4.36 -7.38 6.05
C THR A 53 -4.33 -8.62 5.13
N LYS A 54 -5.49 -9.03 4.62
CA LYS A 54 -5.56 -10.03 3.54
C LYS A 54 -5.17 -9.39 2.21
N LYS A 55 -4.60 -10.18 1.30
CA LYS A 55 -4.39 -9.77 -0.08
C LYS A 55 -5.72 -9.38 -0.73
N ASP A 56 -5.73 -8.23 -1.39
CA ASP A 56 -6.89 -7.69 -2.08
C ASP A 56 -6.42 -6.79 -3.23
N ILE A 57 -6.37 -7.37 -4.43
CA ILE A 57 -5.86 -6.69 -5.63
C ILE A 57 -6.75 -5.49 -6.00
N VAL A 58 -8.07 -5.57 -5.78
CA VAL A 58 -8.99 -4.49 -6.10
C VAL A 58 -8.70 -3.28 -5.22
N ASN A 59 -8.55 -3.50 -3.92
CA ASN A 59 -8.17 -2.42 -3.00
C ASN A 59 -6.73 -1.92 -3.25
N ALA A 60 -5.79 -2.78 -3.65
CA ALA A 60 -4.44 -2.36 -4.02
C ALA A 60 -4.47 -1.36 -5.18
N ILE A 61 -5.14 -1.71 -6.29
CA ILE A 61 -5.28 -0.85 -7.47
C ILE A 61 -6.00 0.46 -7.13
N TYR A 62 -7.05 0.41 -6.30
CA TYR A 62 -7.77 1.60 -5.87
C TYR A 62 -6.86 2.61 -5.15
N TRP A 63 -6.10 2.15 -4.15
CA TRP A 63 -5.25 3.03 -3.35
C TRP A 63 -4.01 3.52 -4.11
N LEU A 64 -3.44 2.69 -5.00
CA LEU A 64 -2.33 3.13 -5.84
C LEU A 64 -2.76 4.17 -6.88
N ASN A 65 -3.95 4.05 -7.47
CA ASN A 65 -4.47 5.11 -8.35
C ASN A 65 -4.68 6.43 -7.59
N LYS A 66 -5.19 6.39 -6.36
CA LYS A 66 -5.28 7.57 -5.49
C LYS A 66 -3.90 8.18 -5.18
N ALA A 67 -2.90 7.34 -4.91
CA ALA A 67 -1.54 7.79 -4.66
C ALA A 67 -0.94 8.49 -5.89
N LYS A 68 -1.13 7.91 -7.08
CA LYS A 68 -0.74 8.49 -8.37
C LYS A 68 -1.43 9.84 -8.62
N GLU A 69 -2.75 9.92 -8.43
CA GLU A 69 -3.52 11.17 -8.55
C GLU A 69 -2.97 12.26 -7.62
N ASN A 70 -2.45 11.88 -6.45
CA ASN A 70 -1.83 12.77 -5.47
C ASN A 70 -0.29 12.90 -5.63
N GLY A 71 0.26 12.54 -6.79
CA GLY A 71 1.65 12.80 -7.16
C GLY A 71 2.71 11.85 -6.61
N ASN A 72 2.32 10.64 -6.14
CA ASN A 72 3.30 9.60 -5.81
C ASN A 72 3.71 8.84 -7.09
N ALA A 73 4.96 9.00 -7.51
CA ALA A 73 5.50 8.37 -8.73
C ALA A 73 5.68 6.85 -8.59
N ASP A 74 6.05 6.37 -7.40
CA ASP A 74 6.26 4.94 -7.11
C ASP A 74 4.97 4.12 -7.28
N ALA A 75 3.81 4.77 -7.18
CA ALA A 75 2.52 4.13 -7.40
C ALA A 75 2.32 3.67 -8.85
N ASN A 76 2.94 4.35 -9.83
CA ASN A 76 2.86 3.93 -11.24
C ASN A 76 3.56 2.60 -11.47
N GLU A 77 4.80 2.48 -10.99
CA GLU A 77 5.61 1.28 -11.15
C GLU A 77 4.91 0.05 -10.56
N LEU A 78 4.36 0.18 -9.34
CA LEU A 78 3.65 -0.92 -8.70
C LEU A 78 2.31 -1.24 -9.39
N LEU A 79 1.61 -0.26 -9.95
CA LEU A 79 0.39 -0.51 -10.75
C LEU A 79 0.72 -1.30 -12.02
N GLU A 80 1.79 -0.94 -12.71
CA GLU A 80 2.24 -1.63 -13.92
C GLU A 80 2.65 -3.07 -13.61
N GLU A 81 3.35 -3.30 -12.49
CA GLU A 81 3.68 -4.64 -12.01
C GLU A 81 2.41 -5.48 -11.77
N ILE A 82 1.43 -4.93 -11.04
CA ILE A 82 0.17 -5.63 -10.73
C ILE A 82 -0.56 -6.00 -12.02
N ILE A 83 -0.69 -5.06 -12.96
CA ILE A 83 -1.40 -5.29 -14.23
C ILE A 83 -0.67 -6.34 -15.07
N SER A 84 0.66 -6.26 -15.15
CA SER A 84 1.49 -7.24 -15.85
C SER A 84 1.30 -8.65 -15.27
N ASN A 85 1.35 -8.78 -13.95
CA ASN A 85 1.13 -10.06 -13.26
C ASN A 85 -0.28 -10.62 -13.47
N MET A 86 -1.31 -9.76 -13.51
CA MET A 86 -2.68 -10.18 -13.83
C MET A 86 -2.81 -10.70 -15.26
N ILE A 87 -2.19 -10.02 -16.23
CA ILE A 87 -2.21 -10.42 -17.63
C ILE A 87 -1.52 -11.77 -17.81
N ILE A 88 -0.33 -11.94 -17.21
CA ILE A 88 0.41 -13.22 -17.24
C ILE A 88 -0.43 -14.36 -16.64
N ALA A 89 -1.10 -14.12 -15.51
CA ALA A 89 -1.94 -15.14 -14.87
C ALA A 89 -3.11 -15.58 -15.76
N ILE A 90 -3.66 -14.69 -16.60
CA ILE A 90 -4.72 -15.05 -17.56
C ILE A 90 -4.14 -15.91 -18.68
N PHE A 91 -2.99 -15.54 -19.25
CA PHE A 91 -2.39 -16.25 -20.39
C PHE A 91 -1.73 -17.59 -20.04
N ILE A 92 -1.38 -17.86 -18.77
CA ILE A 92 -0.82 -19.15 -18.33
C ILE A 92 -1.92 -20.15 -17.91
N CYS A 93 -3.15 -19.70 -17.72
CA CYS A 93 -4.27 -20.54 -17.29
C CYS A 93 -5.11 -21.16 -18.42
N ASP A 94 -4.75 -20.93 -19.69
CA ASP A 94 -5.26 -21.61 -20.90
C ASP A 94 -4.23 -22.60 -21.45
#